data_AF-A0A662G3W1-F1
#
_entry.id   AF-A0A662G3W1-F1
#
_cell.length_a   1.000
_cell.length_b   1.000
_cell.length_c   1.000
_cell.angle_alpha   90.00
_cell.angle_beta   90.00
_cell.angle_gamma   90.00
#
_symmetry.space_group_name_H-M   'P 1'
#
loop_
_entity.id
_entity.type
_entity.pdbx_description
1 polymer ?
#
loop_
_entity_poly.entity_id
_entity_poly.type
_entity_poly.pdbx_seq_one_letter_code
_entity_poly.pdbx_strand_id
1 'polypeptide(L)'
;MSKAIAIGYLMRVSAGNVNASHSEGNVIVTKKVTLPDGSALPYISGQALRRMLRDRLEDLGWQLSEPFSQVSGQEVTPPVRPW
;
A
#
# COMPACT_ATOMS: atom_id res chain seq x y z
N MET A 1 -24.10 17.41 0.46
CA MET A 1 -23.65 16.19 -0.26
C MET A 1 -22.31 15.74 0.30
N SER A 2 -22.10 14.44 0.50
CA SER A 2 -20.79 13.91 0.90
C SER A 2 -19.80 14.03 -0.26
N LYS A 3 -18.55 14.41 0.04
CA LYS A 3 -17.47 14.55 -0.95
C LYS A 3 -16.52 13.35 -0.98
N ALA A 4 -16.74 12.34 -0.12
CA ALA A 4 -15.84 11.21 0.05
C ALA A 4 -16.60 9.90 0.24
N ILE A 5 -15.97 8.82 -0.21
CA ILE A 5 -16.42 7.43 -0.02
C ILE A 5 -15.36 6.70 0.80
N ALA A 6 -15.78 6.08 1.90
CA ALA A 6 -14.95 5.18 2.70
C ALA A 6 -15.40 3.73 2.43
N ILE A 7 -14.45 2.86 2.11
CA ILE A 7 -14.70 1.45 1.80
C ILE A 7 -13.92 0.58 2.78
N GLY A 8 -14.62 -0.27 3.51
CA GLY A 8 -14.06 -1.31 4.35
C GLY A 8 -14.60 -2.67 3.91
N TYR A 9 -13.73 -3.69 3.86
CA TYR A 9 -14.12 -5.04 3.48
C TYR A 9 -13.35 -6.08 4.29
N LEU A 10 -13.94 -7.26 4.45
CA LEU A 10 -13.30 -8.44 5.02
C LEU A 10 -13.20 -9.51 3.94
N MET A 11 -12.02 -10.11 3.78
CA MET A 11 -11.79 -11.17 2.81
C MET A 11 -11.06 -12.34 3.46
N ARG A 12 -11.44 -13.56 3.08
CA ARG A 12 -10.68 -14.76 3.44
C ARG A 12 -9.47 -14.88 2.53
N VAL A 13 -8.30 -15.05 3.12
CA VAL A 13 -7.04 -15.27 2.41
C VAL A 13 -6.61 -16.72 2.60
N SER A 14 -6.26 -17.43 1.53
CA SER A 14 -5.62 -18.76 1.60
C SER A 14 -4.11 -18.61 1.79
N ALA A 15 -3.43 -19.67 2.25
CA ALA A 15 -2.07 -19.67 2.83
C ALA A 15 -0.89 -19.15 1.94
N GLY A 16 -1.16 -18.49 0.82
CA GLY A 16 -0.16 -17.77 0.05
C GLY A 16 0.30 -16.48 0.77
N ASN A 17 1.57 -16.12 0.56
CA ASN A 17 2.10 -14.87 1.10
C ASN A 17 1.53 -13.68 0.31
N VAL A 18 0.53 -13.01 0.89
CA VAL A 18 -0.17 -11.86 0.28
C VAL A 18 0.68 -10.60 0.18
N ASN A 19 1.79 -10.54 0.92
CA ASN A 19 2.66 -9.37 0.94
C ASN A 19 4.03 -9.75 1.51
N ALA A 20 4.92 -10.17 0.61
CA ALA A 20 6.27 -10.57 0.94
C ALA A 20 7.07 -9.44 1.61
N SER A 21 7.77 -9.80 2.66
CA SER A 21 8.83 -9.02 3.29
C SER A 21 10.19 -9.43 2.69
N HIS A 22 11.27 -9.08 3.38
CA HIS A 22 12.62 -9.56 3.08
C HIS A 22 12.65 -11.09 2.92
N SER A 23 13.42 -11.56 1.95
CA SER A 23 13.66 -12.98 1.67
C SER A 23 14.98 -13.41 2.30
N GLU A 24 14.96 -14.45 3.12
CA GLU A 24 16.15 -15.10 3.65
C GLU A 24 16.31 -16.45 2.96
N GLY A 25 17.09 -16.48 1.87
CA GLY A 25 17.20 -17.66 1.02
C GLY A 25 15.86 -18.03 0.36
N ASN A 26 15.43 -19.28 0.52
CA ASN A 26 14.20 -19.80 -0.10
C ASN A 26 12.92 -19.51 0.71
N VAL A 27 13.03 -18.81 1.84
CA VAL A 27 11.87 -18.48 2.68
C VAL A 27 11.46 -17.03 2.45
N ILE A 28 10.20 -16.84 2.03
CA ILE A 28 9.60 -15.52 1.88
C ILE A 28 8.72 -15.25 3.10
N VAL A 29 9.16 -14.34 3.96
CA VAL A 29 8.44 -13.98 5.19
C VAL A 29 7.26 -13.06 4.85
N THR A 30 6.08 -13.31 5.42
CA THR A 30 4.92 -12.40 5.28
C THR A 30 5.16 -11.13 6.10
N LYS A 31 4.88 -9.95 5.53
CA LYS A 31 4.92 -8.70 6.30
C LYS A 31 3.92 -8.74 7.46
N LYS A 32 4.34 -8.20 8.60
CA LYS A 32 3.57 -8.17 9.84
C LYS A 32 3.66 -6.82 10.53
N VAL A 33 2.67 -6.52 11.36
CA VAL A 33 2.68 -5.40 12.31
C VAL A 33 2.67 -5.97 13.73
N THR A 34 3.45 -5.34 14.61
CA THR A 34 3.49 -5.69 16.03
C THR A 34 2.46 -4.85 16.78
N LEU A 35 1.62 -5.52 17.57
CA LEU A 35 0.62 -4.89 18.43
C LEU A 35 1.25 -4.42 19.76
N PRO A 36 0.59 -3.54 20.53
CA PRO A 36 1.12 -3.07 21.82
C PRO A 36 1.38 -4.18 22.85
N ASP A 37 0.70 -5.32 22.74
CA ASP A 37 0.91 -6.50 23.58
C ASP A 37 2.09 -7.40 23.12
N GLY A 38 2.79 -7.00 22.05
CA GLY A 38 3.91 -7.74 21.47
C GLY A 38 3.51 -8.84 20.48
N SER A 39 2.21 -9.12 20.31
CA SER A 39 1.74 -10.07 19.29
C SER A 39 1.89 -9.49 17.88
N ALA A 40 1.83 -10.33 16.85
CA ALA A 40 1.99 -9.90 15.47
C ALA A 40 0.85 -10.37 14.57
N LEU A 41 0.37 -9.47 13.71
CA LEU A 41 -0.63 -9.76 12.69
C LEU A 41 -0.05 -9.62 11.30
N PRO A 42 -0.42 -10.48 10.34
CA PRO A 42 -0.12 -10.26 8.92
C PRO A 42 -0.62 -8.89 8.46
N TYR A 43 0.17 -8.22 7.62
CA TYR A 43 -0.11 -6.86 7.18
C TYR A 43 0.10 -6.72 5.68
N ILE A 44 -0.93 -6.21 4.99
CA ILE A 44 -0.83 -5.78 3.59
C ILE A 44 -0.62 -4.27 3.58
N SER A 45 0.50 -3.83 3.03
CA SER A 45 0.82 -2.40 2.96
C SER A 45 -0.12 -1.67 2.01
N GLY A 46 -0.40 -0.39 2.28
CA GLY A 46 -1.19 0.44 1.38
C GLY A 46 -0.57 0.57 -0.03
N GLN A 47 0.76 0.48 -0.14
CA GLN A 47 1.45 0.44 -1.43
C GLN A 47 1.12 -0.83 -2.22
N ALA A 48 1.16 -1.99 -1.57
CA ALA A 48 0.79 -3.27 -2.19
C ALA A 48 -0.68 -3.24 -2.67
N LEU A 49 -1.62 -2.78 -1.83
CA LEU A 49 -3.03 -2.67 -2.21
C LEU A 49 -3.24 -1.73 -3.41
N ARG A 50 -2.56 -0.58 -3.45
CA ARG A 50 -2.65 0.35 -4.60
C ARG A 50 -2.14 -0.28 -5.89
N ARG A 51 -1.03 -1.04 -5.82
CA ARG A 51 -0.49 -1.76 -6.98
C ARG A 51 -1.47 -2.82 -7.48
N MET A 52 -1.98 -3.67 -6.57
CA MET A 52 -2.95 -4.71 -6.90
C MET A 52 -4.24 -4.14 -7.51
N LEU A 53 -4.76 -3.03 -6.97
CA LEU A 53 -5.93 -2.35 -7.53
C LEU A 53 -5.65 -1.84 -8.94
N ARG A 54 -4.48 -1.22 -9.15
CA ARG A 54 -4.05 -0.74 -10.46
C ARG A 54 -3.97 -1.88 -11.49
N ASP A 55 -3.38 -3.01 -11.12
CA ASP A 55 -3.34 -4.21 -11.99
C ASP A 55 -4.75 -4.68 -12.37
N ARG A 56 -5.67 -4.73 -11.40
CA ARG A 56 -7.06 -5.14 -11.68
C ARG A 56 -7.79 -4.15 -12.59
N LEU A 57 -7.54 -2.85 -12.45
CA LEU A 57 -8.13 -1.83 -13.33
C LEU A 57 -7.59 -1.97 -14.77
N GLU A 58 -6.30 -2.23 -14.93
CA GLU A 58 -5.68 -2.48 -16.23
C GLU A 58 -6.25 -3.74 -16.90
N ASP A 59 -6.37 -4.85 -16.17
CA ASP A 59 -6.97 -6.10 -16.66
C ASP A 59 -8.43 -5.90 -17.11
N LEU A 60 -9.15 -4.94 -16.51
CA LEU A 60 -10.51 -4.56 -16.88
C LEU A 60 -10.57 -3.57 -18.06
N GLY A 61 -9.42 -3.22 -18.67
CA GLY A 61 -9.32 -2.34 -19.84
C GLY A 61 -9.32 -0.84 -19.51
N TRP A 62 -9.13 -0.45 -18.25
CA TRP A 62 -9.08 0.97 -17.88
C TRP A 62 -7.71 1.56 -18.19
N GLN A 63 -7.70 2.78 -18.74
CA GLN A 63 -6.48 3.57 -18.85
C GLN A 63 -6.04 4.02 -17.45
N LEU A 64 -4.82 3.64 -17.08
CA LEU A 64 -4.25 3.99 -15.79
C LEU A 64 -3.64 5.40 -15.81
N SER A 65 -3.69 6.11 -14.67
CA SER A 65 -2.99 7.39 -14.51
C SER A 65 -1.48 7.22 -14.40
N GLU A 66 -0.70 8.23 -14.73
CA GLU A 66 0.76 8.20 -14.53
C GLU A 66 1.12 7.94 -13.06
N PRO A 67 2.14 7.10 -12.77
CA PRO A 67 2.50 6.73 -11.41
C PRO A 67 3.20 7.87 -10.64
N PHE A 68 3.65 8.89 -11.35
CA PHE A 68 4.24 10.10 -10.81
C PHE A 68 3.53 11.31 -11.41
N SER A 69 3.24 12.30 -10.57
CA SER A 69 2.96 13.65 -11.06
C SER A 69 4.29 14.30 -11.41
N GLN A 70 4.43 14.84 -12.62
CA GLN A 70 5.48 15.83 -12.86
C GLN A 70 5.17 17.05 -11.99
N VAL A 71 5.94 17.24 -10.93
CA VAL A 71 5.87 18.45 -10.11
C VAL A 71 6.81 19.46 -10.76
N SER A 72 6.26 20.39 -11.54
CA SER A 72 7.01 21.55 -12.03
C SER A 72 6.74 22.74 -11.12
N GLY A 73 7.79 23.30 -10.51
CA GLY A 73 7.72 24.62 -9.87
C GLY A 73 7.22 24.68 -8.42
N GLN A 74 7.17 23.57 -7.69
CA GLN A 74 6.83 23.60 -6.26
C GLN A 74 8.06 23.23 -5.42
N GLU A 75 8.89 24.23 -5.15
CA GLU A 75 9.82 24.17 -4.04
C GLU A 75 8.96 24.16 -2.76
N VAL A 76 8.89 23.01 -2.07
CA VAL A 76 8.18 22.94 -0.79
C VAL A 76 9.07 23.63 0.22
N THR A 77 8.86 24.94 0.43
CA THR A 77 9.47 25.65 1.55
C THR A 77 8.80 25.12 2.81
N PRO A 78 9.50 24.37 3.69
CA PRO A 78 8.89 23.89 4.92
C PRO A 78 8.47 25.10 5.76
N PRO A 79 7.30 25.07 6.42
CA PRO A 79 6.82 26.21 7.22
C PRO A 79 7.77 26.57 8.37
N VAL A 80 8.70 25.69 8.75
CA VAL A 80 9.75 25.94 9.74
C VAL A 80 11.06 25.28 9.26
N ARG A 81 12.18 26.00 9.33
CA ARG A 81 13.51 25.43 9.03
C ARG A 81 13.98 24.60 10.24
N PRO A 82 14.59 23.42 10.03
CA PRO A 82 15.02 22.56 11.12
C PRO A 82 16.33 23.11 11.70
N TRP A 83 16.22 23.91 12.74
CA TRP A 83 17.24 24.08 13.77
C TRP A 83 16.56 24.26 15.13
#